data_AF-A0A646HHT4-F1
#
_entry.id   AF-A0A646HHT4-F1
#
_cell.length_a   1.000
_cell.length_b   1.000
_cell.length_c   1.000
_cell.angle_alpha   90.00
_cell.angle_beta   90.00
_cell.angle_gamma   90.00
#
_symmetry.space_group_name_H-M   'P 1'
#
loop_
_entity.id
_entity.type
_entity.pdbx_description
1 polymer ?
#
loop_
_entity_poly.entity_id
_entity_poly.type
_entity_poly.pdbx_seq_one_letter_code
_entity_poly.pdbx_strand_id
1 'polypeptide(L)'
;MAGTAKSWSGCGRIGNCSYSVYTECIFNVYLNSSIPMELLVKINKKLEQRRAILNTVIQNVGIQNKILKSAQILAECLKLGGKIITAGNGGSASQSEHFSSEMMGRLKNSRTPFPSLSLSSNASLLTCIGNDFGFERIFSRQIEGIGTTKDVFLAFTTSCKSNPLAELI
;
A
#
# COMPACT_ATOMS: atom_id res chain seq x y z
N MET A 1 7.67 -38.27 -8.05
CA MET A 1 7.20 -37.17 -8.93
C MET A 1 7.00 -35.93 -8.08
N ALA A 2 8.00 -35.05 -8.02
CA ALA A 2 7.92 -33.76 -7.33
C ALA A 2 8.16 -32.68 -8.37
N GLY A 3 7.19 -31.79 -8.54
CA GLY A 3 7.14 -30.79 -9.60
C GLY A 3 8.24 -29.74 -9.44
N THR A 4 8.95 -29.49 -10.54
CA THR A 4 9.89 -28.39 -10.71
C THR A 4 9.13 -27.07 -10.81
N ALA A 5 9.29 -26.20 -9.80
CA ALA A 5 8.84 -24.82 -9.89
C ALA A 5 9.71 -24.07 -10.90
N LYS A 6 9.17 -23.76 -12.07
CA LYS A 6 9.80 -22.92 -13.09
C LYS A 6 10.02 -21.51 -12.53
N SER A 7 11.26 -21.03 -12.60
CA SER A 7 11.63 -19.65 -12.31
C SER A 7 11.00 -18.73 -13.36
N TRP A 8 10.24 -17.74 -12.90
CA TRP A 8 9.74 -16.65 -13.74
C TRP A 8 10.86 -15.59 -13.84
N SER A 9 11.66 -15.69 -14.89
CA SER A 9 12.65 -14.68 -15.26
C SER A 9 12.01 -13.66 -16.21
N GLY A 10 11.86 -12.42 -15.75
CA GLY A 10 11.65 -11.27 -16.64
C GLY A 10 10.48 -10.37 -16.27
N CYS A 11 10.75 -9.38 -15.41
CA CYS A 11 10.09 -8.08 -15.52
C CYS A 11 11.01 -7.05 -14.86
N GLY A 12 11.65 -6.21 -15.67
CA GLY A 12 12.48 -5.11 -15.20
C GLY A 12 11.65 -4.20 -14.27
N ARG A 13 12.00 -4.18 -12.98
CA ARG A 13 11.37 -3.34 -11.96
C ARG A 13 12.29 -2.17 -11.64
N ILE A 14 11.87 -0.98 -12.04
CA ILE A 14 12.28 0.26 -11.37
C ILE A 14 11.52 0.26 -10.03
N GLY A 15 12.25 -0.04 -8.95
CA GLY A 15 11.71 -0.16 -7.59
C GLY A 15 12.37 -1.25 -6.74
N ASN A 16 13.70 -1.42 -6.84
CA ASN A 16 14.46 -2.28 -5.93
C ASN A 16 14.54 -1.63 -4.54
N CYS A 17 13.51 -1.79 -3.71
CA CYS A 17 13.61 -1.44 -2.31
C CYS A 17 12.77 -2.38 -1.44
N SER A 18 13.39 -3.46 -0.96
CA SER A 18 13.44 -3.82 0.47
C SER A 18 13.63 -5.32 0.70
N TYR A 19 12.90 -6.19 0.00
CA TYR A 19 12.83 -7.62 0.36
C TYR A 19 14.15 -8.40 0.28
N SER A 20 15.01 -8.15 -0.72
CA SER A 20 16.24 -8.95 -0.90
C SER A 20 17.19 -8.92 0.31
N VAL A 21 17.36 -7.75 0.93
CA VAL A 21 18.25 -7.61 2.10
C VAL A 21 17.66 -8.28 3.33
N TYR A 22 16.33 -8.22 3.51
CA TYR A 22 15.68 -8.92 4.63
C TYR A 22 15.76 -10.43 4.46
N THR A 23 15.49 -10.96 3.25
CA THR A 23 15.59 -12.39 2.98
C THR A 23 17.03 -12.89 3.05
N GLU A 24 18.01 -12.14 2.53
CA GLU A 24 19.44 -12.45 2.67
C GLU A 24 19.88 -12.41 4.14
N CYS A 25 19.39 -11.46 4.94
CA CYS A 25 19.72 -11.35 6.35
C CYS A 25 19.17 -12.51 7.16
N ILE A 26 17.88 -12.85 6.98
CA ILE A 26 17.26 -14.00 7.66
C ILE A 26 18.00 -15.29 7.29
N PHE A 27 18.29 -15.51 6.01
CA PHE A 27 19.02 -16.68 5.55
C PHE A 27 20.43 -16.77 6.15
N ASN A 28 21.19 -15.66 6.15
CA ASN A 28 22.54 -15.63 6.71
C ASN A 28 22.56 -15.78 8.23
N VAL A 29 21.65 -15.13 8.96
CA VAL A 29 21.54 -15.28 10.42
C VAL A 29 21.14 -16.71 10.79
N TYR A 30 20.27 -17.34 9.99
CA TYR A 30 19.80 -18.70 10.23
C TYR A 30 20.87 -19.77 9.93
N LEU A 31 21.77 -19.54 8.95
CA LEU A 31 22.75 -20.54 8.51
C LEU A 31 24.20 -20.24 8.90
N ASN A 32 24.56 -18.98 9.15
CA ASN A 32 25.90 -18.57 9.53
C ASN A 32 25.84 -17.83 10.87
N SER A 33 26.56 -18.33 11.89
CA SER A 33 26.62 -17.77 13.25
C SER A 33 27.23 -16.36 13.33
N SER A 34 27.56 -15.74 12.20
CA SER A 34 28.19 -14.43 12.08
C SER A 34 27.58 -13.65 10.90
N ILE A 35 27.16 -12.41 11.15
CA ILE A 35 26.55 -11.54 10.13
C ILE A 35 27.68 -11.03 9.20
N PRO A 36 27.61 -11.27 7.88
CA PRO A 36 28.62 -10.78 6.95
C PRO A 36 28.70 -9.25 6.94
N MET A 37 29.91 -8.67 6.96
CA MET A 37 30.10 -7.21 6.92
C MET A 37 29.44 -6.54 5.70
N GLU A 38 29.38 -7.25 4.56
CA GLU A 38 28.69 -6.77 3.35
C GLU A 38 27.19 -6.50 3.59
N LEU A 39 26.54 -7.34 4.41
CA LEU A 39 25.13 -7.21 4.71
C LEU A 39 24.85 -5.99 5.61
N LEU A 40 25.73 -5.73 6.58
CA LEU A 40 25.66 -4.51 7.39
C LEU A 40 25.79 -3.24 6.54
N VAL A 41 26.69 -3.25 5.55
CA VAL A 41 26.82 -2.15 4.57
C VAL A 41 25.52 -1.96 3.78
N LYS A 42 24.87 -3.04 3.31
CA LYS A 42 23.58 -2.96 2.61
C LYS A 42 22.47 -2.39 3.50
N ILE A 43 22.41 -2.79 4.77
CA ILE A 43 21.44 -2.27 5.75
C ILE A 43 21.64 -0.77 5.95
N ASN A 44 22.86 -0.34 6.26
CA ASN A 44 23.19 1.08 6.47
C ASN A 44 22.86 1.91 5.23
N LYS A 45 23.21 1.41 4.03
CA LYS A 45 22.87 2.08 2.77
C LYS A 45 21.36 2.29 2.61
N LYS A 46 20.53 1.29 2.94
CA LYS A 46 19.06 1.41 2.90
C LYS A 46 18.50 2.40 3.92
N LEU A 47 19.06 2.40 5.14
CA LEU A 47 18.66 3.35 6.19
C LEU A 47 18.99 4.79 5.78
N GLU A 48 20.18 5.01 5.22
CA GLU A 48 20.60 6.32 4.71
C GLU A 48 19.73 6.80 3.54
N GLN A 49 19.36 5.91 2.62
CA GLN A 49 18.41 6.24 1.56
C GLN A 49 17.05 6.67 2.11
N ARG A 50 16.52 5.99 3.13
CA ARG A 50 15.26 6.37 3.78
C ARG A 50 15.37 7.72 4.48
N ARG A 51 16.48 7.97 5.19
CA ARG A 51 16.78 9.25 5.84
C ARG A 51 16.78 10.39 4.83
N ALA A 52 17.45 10.20 3.68
CA ALA A 52 17.49 11.18 2.61
C ALA A 52 16.08 11.52 2.08
N ILE A 53 15.25 10.50 1.84
CA ILE A 53 13.86 10.70 1.39
C ILE A 53 13.05 11.51 2.42
N LEU A 54 13.16 11.17 3.71
CA LEU A 54 12.46 11.91 4.76
C LEU A 54 12.91 13.37 4.82
N ASN A 55 14.21 13.62 4.71
CA ASN A 55 14.74 14.99 4.65
C ASN A 55 14.18 15.76 3.45
N THR A 56 14.05 15.12 2.28
CA THR A 56 13.42 15.74 1.11
C THR A 56 11.96 16.12 1.40
N VAL A 57 11.18 15.26 2.05
CA VAL A 57 9.79 15.56 2.41
C VAL A 57 9.70 16.71 3.44
N ILE A 58 10.59 16.72 4.43
CA ILE A 58 10.67 17.78 5.46
C ILE A 58 11.06 19.14 4.86
N GLN A 59 11.87 19.17 3.82
CA GLN A 59 12.31 20.41 3.18
C GLN A 59 11.37 20.86 2.05
N ASN A 60 10.45 19.99 1.59
CA ASN A 60 9.56 20.30 0.48
C ASN A 60 8.17 20.74 0.97
N VAL A 61 8.00 22.07 1.09
CA VAL A 61 6.72 22.70 1.45
C VAL A 61 5.58 22.32 0.50
N GLY A 62 5.88 22.08 -0.78
CA GLY A 62 4.89 21.63 -1.77
C GLY A 62 4.29 20.27 -1.43
N ILE A 63 5.11 19.31 -0.98
CA ILE A 63 4.63 17.99 -0.53
C ILE A 63 3.81 18.13 0.76
N GLN A 64 4.26 18.97 1.70
CA GLN A 64 3.54 19.20 2.96
C GLN A 64 2.16 19.81 2.72
N ASN A 65 2.07 20.79 1.82
CA ASN A 65 0.80 21.39 1.43
C ASN A 65 -0.15 20.37 0.77
N LYS A 66 0.39 19.44 -0.04
CA LYS A 66 -0.42 18.35 -0.61
C LYS A 66 -0.95 17.41 0.47
N ILE A 67 -0.12 17.05 1.47
CA ILE A 67 -0.55 16.23 2.61
C ILE A 67 -1.69 16.92 3.37
N LEU A 68 -1.51 18.21 3.69
CA LEU A 68 -2.53 18.99 4.39
C LEU A 68 -3.84 19.07 3.59
N LYS A 69 -3.75 19.34 2.28
CA LYS A 69 -4.91 19.40 1.39
C LYS A 69 -5.65 18.05 1.33
N SER A 70 -4.93 16.94 1.22
CA SER A 70 -5.54 15.60 1.25
C SER A 70 -6.24 15.34 2.59
N ALA A 71 -5.63 15.70 3.72
CA ALA A 71 -6.25 15.56 5.03
C ALA A 71 -7.54 16.41 5.17
N GLN A 72 -7.55 17.62 4.61
CA GLN A 72 -8.74 18.47 4.59
C GLN A 72 -9.89 17.85 3.78
N ILE A 73 -9.61 17.30 2.61
CA ILE A 73 -10.60 16.61 1.76
C ILE A 73 -11.21 15.42 2.51
N LEU A 74 -10.38 14.59 3.16
CA LEU A 74 -10.86 13.45 3.94
C LEU A 74 -11.71 13.88 5.15
N ALA A 75 -11.31 14.95 5.85
CA ALA A 75 -12.07 15.48 6.97
C ALA A 75 -13.43 16.05 6.51
N GLU A 76 -13.49 16.73 5.38
CA GLU A 76 -14.72 17.26 4.80
C GLU A 76 -15.68 16.15 4.37
N CYS A 77 -15.17 15.11 3.70
CA CYS A 77 -15.93 13.90 3.37
C CYS A 77 -16.65 13.32 4.59
N LEU A 78 -15.92 13.14 5.70
CA LEU A 78 -16.48 12.59 6.93
C LEU A 78 -17.52 13.53 7.57
N LYS A 79 -17.27 14.85 7.56
CA LYS A 79 -18.24 15.85 8.07
C LYS A 79 -19.56 15.84 7.29
N LEU A 80 -19.49 15.59 5.98
CA LEU A 80 -20.67 15.48 5.10
C LEU A 80 -21.37 14.10 5.18
N GLY A 81 -20.90 13.22 6.06
CA GLY A 81 -21.45 11.88 6.28
C GLY A 81 -21.04 10.86 5.21
N GLY A 82 -19.98 11.13 4.45
CA GLY A 82 -19.37 10.17 3.54
C GLY A 82 -18.41 9.21 4.24
N LYS A 83 -17.91 8.23 3.49
CA LYS A 83 -16.86 7.28 3.92
C LYS A 83 -15.61 7.40 3.07
N ILE A 84 -14.49 7.00 3.66
CA ILE A 84 -13.20 6.93 2.96
C ILE A 84 -12.98 5.52 2.45
N ILE A 85 -12.97 5.36 1.13
CA ILE A 85 -12.75 4.08 0.46
C ILE A 85 -11.29 4.01 0.03
N THR A 86 -10.56 2.98 0.45
CA THR A 86 -9.13 2.80 0.13
C THR A 86 -8.92 1.58 -0.76
N ALA A 87 -7.88 1.62 -1.60
CA ALA A 87 -7.43 0.44 -2.34
C ALA A 87 -5.93 0.48 -2.64
N GLY A 88 -5.34 -0.69 -2.82
CA GLY A 88 -3.94 -0.85 -3.21
C GLY A 88 -3.60 -2.29 -3.57
N ASN A 89 -2.46 -2.49 -4.24
CA ASN A 89 -1.95 -3.81 -4.61
C ASN A 89 -0.69 -4.19 -3.84
N GLY A 90 -0.55 -5.47 -3.46
CA GLY A 90 0.63 -5.99 -2.76
C GLY A 90 0.88 -5.24 -1.44
N GLY A 91 2.09 -4.71 -1.23
CA GLY A 91 2.39 -3.92 -0.03
C GLY A 91 1.50 -2.67 0.13
N SER A 92 0.99 -2.12 -0.97
CA SER A 92 0.01 -1.01 -0.91
C SER A 92 -1.38 -1.48 -0.47
N ALA A 93 -1.76 -2.76 -0.69
CA ALA A 93 -2.98 -3.33 -0.13
C ALA A 93 -2.92 -3.32 1.41
N SER A 94 -1.77 -3.70 1.98
CA SER A 94 -1.55 -3.66 3.42
C SER A 94 -1.65 -2.23 3.99
N GLN A 95 -1.17 -1.22 3.27
CA GLN A 95 -1.34 0.19 3.68
C GLN A 95 -2.81 0.63 3.61
N SER A 96 -3.53 0.21 2.57
CA SER A 96 -4.97 0.45 2.40
C SER A 96 -5.80 -0.10 3.56
N GLU A 97 -5.54 -1.36 3.94
CA GLU A 97 -6.18 -2.05 5.07
C GLU A 97 -5.81 -1.43 6.41
N HIS A 98 -4.52 -1.14 6.61
CA HIS A 98 -4.05 -0.51 7.84
C HIS A 98 -4.70 0.86 8.03
N PHE A 99 -4.73 1.71 6.99
CA PHE A 99 -5.42 3.00 7.05
C PHE A 99 -6.89 2.85 7.45
N SER A 100 -7.63 1.95 6.77
CA SER A 100 -9.04 1.71 7.07
C SER A 100 -9.25 1.22 8.52
N SER A 101 -8.34 0.38 9.02
CA SER A 101 -8.37 -0.14 10.39
C SER A 101 -8.13 0.96 11.42
N GLU A 102 -7.19 1.87 11.18
CA GLU A 102 -6.93 3.01 12.06
C GLU A 102 -8.12 4.00 12.09
N MET A 103 -8.82 4.17 10.97
CA MET A 103 -10.00 5.04 10.87
C MET A 103 -11.22 4.48 11.61
N MET A 104 -11.50 3.19 11.43
CA MET A 104 -12.60 2.48 12.11
C MET A 104 -12.29 2.18 13.58
N GLY A 105 -11.01 1.94 13.89
CA GLY A 105 -10.51 1.71 15.24
C GLY A 105 -10.21 3.00 15.99
N ARG A 106 -9.06 3.02 16.68
CA ARG A 106 -8.73 4.07 17.66
C ARG A 106 -7.76 5.13 17.14
N LEU A 107 -6.77 4.77 16.33
CA LEU A 107 -5.58 5.57 15.95
C LEU A 107 -4.74 6.11 17.12
N LYS A 108 -5.31 6.96 17.98
CA LYS A 108 -4.66 7.47 19.20
C LYS A 108 -5.66 7.57 20.37
N ASN A 109 -6.68 8.40 20.20
CA ASN A 109 -7.66 8.70 21.24
C ASN A 109 -8.91 7.85 21.06
N SER A 110 -9.61 7.56 22.17
CA SER A 110 -10.94 6.98 22.06
C SER A 110 -11.87 7.99 21.41
N ARG A 111 -12.48 7.62 20.29
CA ARG A 111 -13.39 8.46 19.51
C ARG A 111 -14.43 7.59 18.81
N THR A 112 -15.48 8.21 18.30
CA THR A 112 -16.39 7.55 17.36
C THR A 112 -15.61 7.08 16.13
N PRO A 113 -15.86 5.85 15.63
CA PRO A 113 -15.28 5.35 14.39
C PRO A 113 -15.53 6.29 13.22
N PHE A 114 -14.54 6.45 12.34
CA PHE A 114 -14.71 7.16 11.08
C PHE A 114 -14.98 6.13 9.97
N PRO A 115 -16.10 6.24 9.24
CA PRO A 115 -16.44 5.30 8.18
C PRO A 115 -15.31 5.16 7.16
N SER A 116 -14.73 3.96 7.09
CA SER A 116 -13.68 3.64 6.11
C SER A 116 -13.72 2.17 5.73
N LEU A 117 -13.39 1.89 4.47
CA LEU A 117 -13.35 0.53 3.93
C LEU A 117 -12.19 0.37 2.94
N SER A 118 -11.39 -0.67 3.13
CA SER A 118 -10.39 -1.11 2.16
C SER A 118 -10.97 -2.14 1.20
N LEU A 119 -10.94 -1.85 -0.10
CA LEU A 119 -11.35 -2.75 -1.18
C LEU A 119 -10.38 -3.93 -1.37
N SER A 120 -9.21 -3.87 -0.75
CA SER A 120 -8.21 -4.95 -0.80
C SER A 120 -8.46 -6.06 0.23
N SER A 121 -9.38 -5.85 1.19
CA SER A 121 -9.52 -6.72 2.37
C SER A 121 -10.29 -8.02 2.12
N ASN A 122 -11.23 -8.04 1.18
CA ASN A 122 -12.10 -9.18 0.95
C ASN A 122 -11.57 -10.06 -0.18
N ALA A 123 -10.86 -11.12 0.18
CA ALA A 123 -10.29 -12.06 -0.78
C ALA A 123 -11.34 -12.71 -1.70
N SER A 124 -12.55 -13.00 -1.18
CA SER A 124 -13.63 -13.56 -1.99
C SER A 124 -14.12 -12.58 -3.05
N LEU A 125 -14.26 -11.29 -2.73
CA LEU A 125 -14.63 -10.27 -3.72
C LEU A 125 -13.53 -10.06 -4.76
N LEU A 126 -12.27 -9.99 -4.33
CA LEU A 126 -11.14 -9.82 -5.24
C LEU A 126 -11.03 -10.98 -6.22
N THR A 127 -11.20 -12.22 -5.74
CA THR A 127 -11.07 -13.41 -6.56
C THR A 127 -12.29 -13.64 -7.46
N CYS A 128 -13.52 -13.41 -6.98
CA CYS A 128 -14.69 -13.55 -7.85
C CYS A 128 -14.71 -12.48 -8.96
N ILE A 129 -14.43 -11.22 -8.62
CA ILE A 129 -14.40 -10.14 -9.62
C ILE A 129 -13.22 -10.36 -10.58
N GLY A 130 -12.05 -10.72 -10.05
CA GLY A 130 -10.88 -11.00 -10.87
C GLY A 130 -11.09 -12.17 -11.84
N ASN A 131 -11.83 -13.20 -11.42
CA ASN A 131 -12.16 -14.35 -12.26
C ASN A 131 -13.21 -14.02 -13.33
N ASP A 132 -14.29 -13.33 -12.93
CA ASP A 132 -15.48 -13.17 -13.77
C ASP A 132 -15.41 -11.92 -14.68
N PHE A 133 -14.70 -10.87 -14.22
CA PHE A 133 -14.66 -9.56 -14.88
C PHE A 133 -13.23 -9.08 -15.22
N GLY A 134 -12.19 -9.82 -14.81
CA GLY A 134 -10.79 -9.43 -15.01
C GLY A 134 -10.18 -8.70 -13.82
N PHE A 135 -8.85 -8.82 -13.68
CA PHE A 135 -8.11 -8.29 -12.54
C PHE A 135 -8.16 -6.75 -12.46
N GLU A 136 -8.27 -6.06 -13.59
CA GLU A 136 -8.43 -4.62 -13.68
C GLU A 136 -9.72 -4.13 -13.03
N ARG A 137 -10.79 -4.94 -13.05
CA ARG A 137 -12.11 -4.57 -12.51
C ARG A 137 -12.25 -4.75 -11.01
N ILE A 138 -11.25 -5.32 -10.32
CA ILE A 138 -11.37 -5.75 -8.91
C ILE A 138 -11.75 -4.62 -7.95
N PHE A 139 -11.36 -3.37 -8.23
CA PHE A 139 -11.69 -2.22 -7.38
C PHE A 139 -12.86 -1.40 -7.93
N SER A 140 -12.91 -1.15 -9.24
CA SER A 140 -14.00 -0.41 -9.89
C SER A 140 -15.35 -1.06 -9.66
N ARG A 141 -15.44 -2.38 -9.82
CA ARG A 141 -16.68 -3.12 -9.60
C ARG A 141 -17.19 -3.03 -8.16
N GLN A 142 -16.29 -2.98 -7.17
CA GLN A 142 -16.67 -2.77 -5.79
C GLN A 142 -17.18 -1.33 -5.56
N ILE A 143 -16.51 -0.34 -6.14
CA ILE A 143 -16.91 1.08 -6.05
C ILE A 143 -18.27 1.33 -6.69
N GLU A 144 -18.55 0.73 -7.85
CA GLU A 144 -19.87 0.77 -8.49
C GLU A 144 -21.00 0.35 -7.53
N GLY A 145 -20.75 -0.64 -6.66
CA GLY A 145 -21.75 -1.18 -5.75
C GLY A 145 -21.92 -0.44 -4.43
N ILE A 146 -20.86 0.22 -3.93
CA ILE A 146 -20.86 0.79 -2.56
C ILE A 146 -20.58 2.30 -2.52
N GLY A 147 -20.03 2.87 -3.60
CA GLY A 147 -19.62 4.26 -3.66
C GLY A 147 -20.79 5.21 -3.79
N THR A 148 -20.66 6.39 -3.21
CA THR A 148 -21.63 7.48 -3.32
C THR A 148 -20.91 8.80 -3.60
N THR A 149 -21.65 9.82 -4.03
CA THR A 149 -21.10 11.16 -4.30
C THR A 149 -20.58 11.87 -3.05
N LYS A 150 -20.83 11.34 -1.85
CA LYS A 150 -20.33 11.88 -0.58
C LYS A 150 -18.98 11.29 -0.18
N ASP A 151 -18.55 10.22 -0.86
CA ASP A 151 -17.37 9.46 -0.46
C ASP A 151 -16.10 9.98 -1.12
N VAL A 152 -14.97 9.65 -0.52
CA VAL A 152 -13.65 9.92 -1.09
C VAL A 152 -12.92 8.60 -1.30
N PHE A 153 -12.37 8.45 -2.51
CA PHE A 153 -11.48 7.35 -2.85
C PHE A 153 -10.01 7.75 -2.62
N LEU A 154 -9.27 6.92 -1.90
CA LEU A 154 -7.84 7.09 -1.61
C LEU A 154 -7.05 5.88 -2.12
N ALA A 155 -6.32 6.08 -3.21
CA ALA A 155 -5.50 5.05 -3.86
C ALA A 155 -4.08 5.00 -3.29
N PHE A 156 -3.60 3.79 -2.95
CA PHE A 156 -2.21 3.52 -2.59
C PHE A 156 -1.49 2.82 -3.74
N THR A 157 -0.47 3.48 -4.30
CA THR A 157 0.36 2.92 -5.38
C THR A 157 1.77 3.50 -5.34
N THR A 158 2.76 2.72 -5.76
CA THR A 158 4.17 3.12 -5.84
C THR A 158 4.62 3.44 -7.26
N SER A 159 3.92 2.93 -8.27
CA SER A 159 4.29 3.06 -9.67
C SER A 159 3.29 3.86 -10.50
N CYS A 160 2.08 4.12 -9.98
CA CYS A 160 0.93 4.65 -10.72
C CYS A 160 0.58 3.88 -12.00
N LYS A 161 1.14 2.67 -12.19
CA LYS A 161 0.93 1.80 -13.35
C LYS A 161 0.08 0.56 -13.04
N SER A 162 -0.48 0.49 -11.84
CA SER A 162 -1.30 -0.65 -11.43
C SER A 162 -2.65 -0.60 -12.17
N ASN A 163 -2.84 -1.57 -13.08
CA ASN A 163 -4.02 -1.72 -13.93
C ASN A 163 -5.37 -1.51 -13.20
N PRO A 164 -5.63 -2.07 -12.00
CA PRO A 164 -6.94 -1.90 -11.37
C PRO A 164 -7.18 -0.55 -10.68
N LEU A 165 -6.11 0.22 -10.39
CA LEU A 165 -6.29 1.58 -9.85
C LEU A 165 -6.44 2.61 -10.96
N ALA A 166 -5.91 2.33 -12.15
CA ALA A 166 -6.00 3.22 -13.31
C ALA A 166 -7.44 3.35 -13.84
N GLU A 167 -8.29 2.35 -13.62
CA GLU A 167 -9.71 2.42 -13.99
C GLU A 167 -10.52 3.42 -13.13
N LEU A 168 -9.94 3.88 -12.01
CA LEU A 168 -10.60 4.70 -11.01
C LEU A 168 -10.13 6.16 -10.98
N ILE A 169 -9.11 6.50 -11.77
CA ILE A 169 -8.44 7.82 -11.78
C ILE A 169 -8.50 8.38 -13.20
#